data_AF-A0A2K3LXM6-F1
#
_entry.id   AF-A0A2K3LXM6-F1
#
_cell.length_a   1.000
_cell.length_b   1.000
_cell.length_c   1.000
_cell.angle_alpha   90.00
_cell.angle_beta   90.00
_cell.angle_gamma   90.00
#
_symmetry.space_group_name_H-M   'P 1'
#
loop_
_entity.id
_entity.type
_entity.pdbx_description
1 polymer ?
#
loop_
_entity_poly.entity_id
_entity_poly.type
_entity_poly.pdbx_seq_one_letter_code
_entity_poly.pdbx_strand_id
1 'polypeptide(L)'
;MKRKHNKRLSPSSSPSFTNTILKTAKPAAYFALLLLTYTLGYLSHNSNLDSFQVKTQCANPIPPENTRKTLIDHIFNGTSPFTDFPPPHAADKLYRSKKVKGWGSNNAVFENLIHKVKPEIIVEVGTFLGASALHMAKLTQRLGLKTQIYCIDDFRGWAGFREQFKNI
;
A
#
# COMPACT_ATOMS: atom_id res chain seq x y z
N MET A 1 -76.42 -31.95 -47.37
CA MET A 1 -75.29 -32.72 -47.93
C MET A 1 -73.96 -32.08 -47.49
N LYS A 2 -73.43 -32.45 -46.32
CA LYS A 2 -72.17 -31.88 -45.76
C LYS A 2 -71.04 -32.89 -45.90
N ARG A 3 -69.97 -32.48 -46.58
CA ARG A 3 -68.76 -33.27 -46.89
C ARG A 3 -67.83 -33.39 -45.67
N LYS A 4 -67.16 -34.53 -45.58
CA LYS A 4 -66.32 -35.04 -44.49
C LYS A 4 -65.09 -34.17 -44.21
N HIS A 5 -64.77 -34.00 -42.93
CA HIS A 5 -63.50 -33.47 -42.42
C HIS A 5 -62.35 -34.45 -42.71
N ASN A 6 -61.24 -33.92 -43.25
CA ASN A 6 -60.01 -34.66 -43.47
C ASN A 6 -59.06 -34.50 -42.27
N LYS A 7 -58.44 -35.61 -41.86
CA LYS A 7 -57.62 -35.75 -40.65
C LYS A 7 -56.29 -34.99 -40.76
N ARG A 8 -55.92 -34.38 -39.64
CA ARG A 8 -54.66 -33.68 -39.35
C ARG A 8 -53.51 -34.69 -39.27
N LEU A 9 -52.45 -34.48 -40.06
CA LEU A 9 -51.13 -35.08 -39.83
C LEU A 9 -50.28 -34.05 -39.09
N SER A 10 -49.92 -34.35 -37.85
CA SER A 10 -48.92 -33.64 -37.07
C SER A 10 -47.53 -34.22 -37.38
N PRO A 11 -46.53 -33.43 -37.79
CA PRO A 11 -45.17 -33.90 -37.81
C PRO A 11 -44.58 -33.87 -36.39
N SER A 12 -43.84 -34.93 -36.12
CA SER A 12 -43.12 -35.26 -34.91
C SER A 12 -42.03 -34.26 -34.54
N SER A 13 -41.79 -34.21 -33.24
CA SER A 13 -40.75 -33.49 -32.53
C SER A 13 -39.33 -33.77 -33.03
N SER A 14 -38.51 -32.72 -33.13
CA SER A 14 -37.06 -32.78 -32.92
C SER A 14 -36.67 -31.61 -32.02
N PRO A 15 -36.25 -31.81 -30.75
CA PRO A 15 -35.76 -30.71 -29.94
C PRO A 15 -34.38 -30.29 -30.50
N SER A 16 -34.32 -29.03 -30.92
CA SER A 16 -33.14 -28.34 -31.42
C SER A 16 -32.04 -28.34 -30.36
N PHE A 17 -31.10 -29.30 -30.48
CA PHE A 17 -29.83 -29.31 -29.76
C PHE A 17 -28.96 -28.07 -30.06
N THR A 18 -29.26 -27.38 -31.15
CA THR A 18 -28.53 -26.21 -31.66
C THR A 18 -28.81 -24.91 -30.89
N ASN A 19 -30.00 -24.76 -30.29
CA ASN A 19 -30.38 -23.51 -29.63
C ASN A 19 -29.80 -23.35 -28.21
N THR A 20 -29.43 -24.43 -27.53
CA THR A 20 -28.83 -24.37 -26.19
C THR A 20 -27.36 -23.98 -26.27
N ILE A 21 -26.64 -24.47 -27.29
CA ILE A 21 -25.21 -24.19 -27.51
C ILE A 21 -24.99 -22.70 -27.86
N LEU A 22 -25.87 -22.08 -28.65
CA LEU A 22 -25.73 -20.66 -29.01
C LEU A 22 -26.03 -19.69 -27.84
N LYS A 23 -26.88 -20.08 -26.89
CA LYS A 23 -27.28 -19.23 -25.76
C LYS A 23 -26.23 -19.20 -24.64
N THR A 24 -25.47 -20.28 -24.43
CA THR A 24 -24.38 -20.35 -23.46
C THR A 24 -23.02 -19.92 -24.02
N ALA A 25 -22.80 -20.04 -25.33
CA ALA A 25 -21.53 -19.68 -25.97
C ALA A 25 -21.18 -18.18 -25.87
N LYS A 26 -22.16 -17.29 -25.94
CA LYS A 26 -21.91 -15.84 -25.86
C LYS A 26 -21.36 -15.39 -24.50
N PRO A 27 -22.03 -15.65 -23.36
CA PRO A 27 -21.49 -15.27 -22.05
C PRO A 27 -20.19 -16.02 -21.72
N ALA A 28 -20.08 -17.31 -22.08
CA ALA A 28 -18.83 -18.06 -21.89
C ALA A 28 -17.65 -17.45 -22.66
N ALA A 29 -17.87 -16.96 -23.88
CA ALA A 29 -16.84 -16.27 -24.65
C ALA A 29 -16.43 -14.93 -24.01
N TYR A 30 -17.37 -14.17 -23.44
CA TYR A 30 -17.03 -12.94 -22.69
C TYR A 30 -16.22 -13.25 -21.43
N PHE A 31 -16.60 -14.29 -20.68
CA PHE A 31 -15.83 -14.72 -19.51
C PHE A 31 -14.44 -15.21 -19.90
N ALA A 32 -14.32 -16.00 -20.96
CA ALA A 32 -13.04 -16.46 -21.48
C ALA A 32 -12.17 -15.29 -21.95
N LEU A 33 -12.75 -14.31 -22.64
CA LEU A 33 -12.05 -13.10 -23.07
C LEU A 33 -11.62 -12.24 -21.87
N LEU A 34 -12.47 -12.08 -20.85
CA LEU A 34 -12.14 -11.34 -19.63
C LEU A 34 -10.99 -12.02 -18.88
N LEU A 35 -11.08 -13.33 -18.67
CA LEU A 35 -10.02 -14.15 -18.07
C LEU A 35 -8.72 -14.02 -18.87
N LEU A 36 -8.80 -14.13 -20.19
CA LEU A 36 -7.65 -14.03 -21.08
C LEU A 36 -7.00 -12.65 -21.01
N THR A 37 -7.76 -11.56 -21.08
CA THR A 37 -7.22 -10.20 -20.97
C THR A 37 -6.64 -9.91 -19.58
N TYR A 38 -7.27 -10.41 -18.51
CA TYR A 38 -6.73 -10.32 -17.16
C TYR A 38 -5.43 -11.10 -17.01
N THR A 39 -5.37 -12.35 -17.50
CA THR A 39 -4.17 -13.19 -17.39
C THR A 39 -3.03 -12.66 -18.25
N LEU A 40 -3.30 -12.22 -19.48
CA LEU A 40 -2.30 -11.56 -20.32
C LEU A 40 -1.83 -10.25 -19.69
N GLY A 41 -2.73 -9.40 -19.19
CA GLY A 41 -2.35 -8.17 -18.49
C GLY A 41 -1.50 -8.41 -17.25
N TYR A 42 -1.85 -9.43 -16.45
CA TYR A 42 -1.09 -9.82 -15.26
C TYR A 42 0.30 -10.39 -15.63
N LEU A 43 0.38 -11.26 -16.64
CA LEU A 43 1.64 -11.84 -17.11
C LEU A 43 2.53 -10.82 -17.84
N SER A 44 1.94 -9.79 -18.45
CA SER A 44 2.66 -8.71 -19.13
C SER A 44 3.11 -7.61 -18.17
N HIS A 45 2.63 -7.61 -16.92
CA HIS A 45 2.98 -6.59 -15.95
C HIS A 45 4.40 -6.79 -15.46
N ASN A 46 5.33 -6.04 -16.04
CA ASN A 46 6.72 -6.03 -15.61
C ASN A 46 6.89 -4.97 -14.53
N SER A 47 6.74 -5.38 -13.26
CA SER A 47 7.05 -4.52 -12.13
C SER A 47 8.57 -4.32 -12.11
N ASN A 48 9.06 -3.26 -12.77
CA ASN A 48 10.47 -2.90 -12.68
C ASN A 48 10.75 -2.41 -11.25
N LEU A 49 11.05 -3.37 -10.37
CA LEU A 49 11.43 -3.17 -8.98
C LEU A 49 12.93 -2.92 -8.84
N ASP A 50 13.70 -2.74 -9.93
CA ASP A 50 15.14 -2.48 -9.84
C ASP A 50 15.44 -1.25 -8.98
N SER A 51 14.53 -0.26 -8.97
CA SER A 51 14.68 0.96 -8.16
C SER A 51 14.58 0.71 -6.65
N PHE A 52 14.05 -0.45 -6.23
CA PHE A 52 13.87 -0.83 -4.83
C PHE A 52 14.66 -2.08 -4.44
N GLN A 53 15.33 -2.74 -5.38
CA GLN A 53 16.22 -3.83 -5.05
C GLN A 53 17.48 -3.27 -4.41
N VAL A 54 17.59 -3.46 -3.10
CA VAL A 54 18.86 -3.36 -2.39
C VAL A 54 19.74 -4.50 -2.92
N LYS A 55 20.56 -4.21 -3.95
CA LYS A 55 21.46 -5.19 -4.59
C LYS A 55 22.66 -5.55 -3.72
N THR A 56 22.88 -4.80 -2.65
CA THR A 56 23.95 -5.04 -1.68
C THR A 56 23.54 -6.11 -0.68
N GLN A 57 24.43 -7.06 -0.42
CA GLN A 57 24.27 -8.00 0.68
C GLN A 57 24.18 -7.24 2.00
N CYS A 58 23.14 -7.51 2.79
CA CYS A 58 23.01 -6.90 4.12
C CYS A 58 24.21 -7.29 4.99
N ALA A 59 24.71 -6.34 5.76
CA ALA A 59 25.66 -6.63 6.82
C ALA A 59 25.00 -7.47 7.94
N ASN A 60 25.82 -7.97 8.87
CA ASN A 60 25.29 -8.60 10.08
C ASN A 60 24.38 -7.62 10.85
N PRO A 61 23.29 -8.11 11.45
CA PRO A 61 22.36 -7.26 12.19
C PRO A 61 23.06 -6.55 13.34
N ILE A 62 22.74 -5.27 13.53
CA ILE A 62 23.24 -4.47 14.65
C ILE A 62 22.38 -4.80 15.88
N PRO A 63 22.99 -5.05 17.06
CA PRO A 63 22.23 -5.24 18.29
C PRO A 63 21.34 -4.02 18.62
N PRO A 64 20.10 -4.21 19.10
CA PRO A 64 19.15 -3.12 19.35
C PRO A 64 19.70 -1.98 20.21
N GLU A 65 20.49 -2.30 21.23
CA GLU A 65 21.14 -1.36 22.14
C GLU A 65 22.17 -0.45 21.45
N ASN A 66 22.73 -0.91 20.33
CA ASN A 66 23.75 -0.20 19.57
C ASN A 66 23.16 0.52 18.35
N THR A 67 21.94 0.18 17.91
CA THR A 67 21.31 0.73 16.69
C THR A 67 21.38 2.26 16.63
N ARG A 68 20.96 2.96 17.69
CA ARG A 68 20.96 4.43 17.71
C ARG A 68 22.37 5.00 17.54
N LYS A 69 23.35 4.46 18.28
CA LYS A 69 24.74 4.91 18.21
C LYS A 69 25.31 4.67 16.82
N THR A 70 25.14 3.47 16.28
CA THR A 70 25.61 3.11 14.94
C THR A 70 25.02 4.03 13.87
N LEU A 71 23.72 4.33 13.93
CA LEU A 71 23.06 5.24 12.99
C LEU A 71 23.62 6.68 13.09
N ILE A 72 23.81 7.21 14.29
CA ILE A 72 24.38 8.54 14.49
C ILE A 72 25.83 8.59 13.98
N ASP A 73 26.63 7.58 14.29
CA ASP A 73 28.02 7.50 13.88
C ASP A 73 28.16 7.42 12.35
N HIS A 74 27.32 6.62 11.67
CA HIS A 74 27.40 6.40 10.22
C HIS A 74 26.71 7.48 9.38
N ILE A 75 25.55 7.99 9.81
CA ILE A 75 24.73 8.90 8.99
C ILE A 75 25.08 10.36 9.30
N PHE A 76 25.43 10.65 10.56
CA PHE A 76 25.61 12.01 11.05
C PHE A 76 27.01 12.26 11.64
N ASN A 77 28.01 11.45 11.26
CA ASN A 77 29.41 11.58 11.68
C ASN A 77 29.57 11.71 13.21
N GLY A 78 28.78 10.95 13.97
CA GLY A 78 28.84 10.91 15.44
C GLY A 78 28.13 12.06 16.14
N THR A 79 27.64 13.07 15.42
CA THR A 79 26.89 14.18 15.99
C THR A 79 25.39 13.94 15.83
N SER A 80 24.65 13.97 16.92
CA SER A 80 23.19 13.81 16.84
C SER A 80 22.59 14.92 15.97
N PRO A 81 21.69 14.61 15.00
CA PRO A 81 20.99 15.64 14.21
C PRO A 81 20.03 16.49 15.07
N PHE A 82 19.79 16.06 16.31
CA PHE A 82 19.01 16.82 17.30
C PHE A 82 19.87 17.77 18.13
N THR A 83 21.20 17.68 18.05
CA THR A 83 22.08 18.72 18.61
C THR A 83 21.80 20.00 17.84
N ASP A 84 21.51 21.09 18.56
CA ASP A 84 21.14 22.39 17.99
C ASP A 84 19.95 22.35 17.02
N PHE A 85 19.02 21.40 17.20
CA PHE A 85 17.82 21.34 16.38
C PHE A 85 16.73 22.31 16.88
N PRO A 86 16.07 23.06 15.97
CA PRO A 86 16.36 23.17 14.55
C PRO A 86 17.59 24.04 14.30
N PRO A 87 18.43 23.71 13.29
CA PRO A 87 19.60 24.53 13.00
C PRO A 87 19.16 25.95 12.58
N PRO A 88 19.97 27.00 12.84
CA PRO A 88 19.55 28.39 12.65
C PRO A 88 18.98 28.70 11.27
N HIS A 89 19.56 28.12 10.20
CA HIS A 89 19.11 28.32 8.83
C HIS A 89 17.73 27.69 8.51
N ALA A 90 17.26 26.75 9.34
CA ALA A 90 15.99 26.05 9.17
C ALA A 90 14.95 26.43 10.24
N ALA A 91 15.36 27.07 11.33
CA ALA A 91 14.52 27.42 12.47
C ALA A 91 13.24 28.16 12.03
N ASP A 92 13.36 29.23 11.26
CA ASP A 92 12.20 30.01 10.80
C ASP A 92 11.23 29.21 9.92
N LYS A 93 11.75 28.23 9.17
CA LYS A 93 10.94 27.36 8.32
C LYS A 93 10.22 26.29 9.15
N LEU A 94 10.88 25.74 10.16
CA LEU A 94 10.34 24.69 11.01
C LEU A 94 9.37 25.23 12.07
N TYR A 95 9.61 26.44 12.59
CA TYR A 95 8.72 27.10 13.56
C TYR A 95 7.50 27.78 12.93
N ARG A 96 7.44 27.84 11.59
CA ARG A 96 6.39 28.57 10.85
C ARG A 96 4.96 28.07 11.13
N SER A 97 4.79 26.83 11.57
CA SER A 97 3.47 26.25 11.86
C SER A 97 3.54 25.20 12.95
N LYS A 98 2.73 25.37 13.99
CA LYS A 98 2.47 24.32 14.99
C LYS A 98 1.53 23.22 14.48
N LYS A 99 0.90 23.43 13.31
CA LYS A 99 0.00 22.45 12.71
C LYS A 99 0.81 21.41 11.94
N VAL A 100 0.76 20.18 12.44
CA VAL A 100 1.35 19.01 11.78
C VAL A 100 0.36 18.50 10.72
N LYS A 101 0.84 18.29 9.50
CA LYS A 101 0.04 17.76 8.38
C LYS A 101 0.22 16.26 8.28
N GLY A 102 -0.84 15.54 7.92
CA GLY A 102 -0.82 14.09 7.71
C GLY A 102 -2.22 13.54 7.46
N TRP A 103 -2.31 12.23 7.24
CA TRP A 103 -3.58 11.53 7.01
C TRP A 103 -3.72 10.37 8.00
N GLY A 104 -4.91 10.21 8.59
CA GLY A 104 -5.21 9.09 9.50
C GLY A 104 -4.37 9.04 10.78
N SER A 105 -3.65 10.11 11.12
CA SER A 105 -2.53 10.07 12.06
C SER A 105 -2.88 9.94 13.55
N ASN A 106 -4.17 10.06 13.90
CA ASN A 106 -4.68 9.98 15.27
C ASN A 106 -5.66 8.80 15.45
N ASN A 107 -5.55 7.75 14.65
CA ASN A 107 -6.43 6.59 14.75
C ASN A 107 -6.23 5.87 16.10
N ALA A 108 -7.31 5.40 16.71
CA ALA A 108 -7.31 4.70 18.01
C ALA A 108 -6.39 3.47 18.06
N VAL A 109 -6.05 2.87 16.90
CA VAL A 109 -5.11 1.75 16.82
C VAL A 109 -3.75 2.08 17.46
N PHE A 110 -3.25 3.31 17.31
CA PHE A 110 -1.95 3.71 17.87
C PHE A 110 -1.97 3.67 19.40
N GLU A 111 -2.96 4.32 20.01
CA GLU A 111 -3.08 4.37 21.48
C GLU A 111 -3.33 2.97 22.06
N ASN A 112 -4.23 2.20 21.46
CA ASN A 112 -4.55 0.85 21.92
C ASN A 112 -3.33 -0.08 21.88
N LEU A 113 -2.56 -0.07 20.79
CA LEU A 113 -1.37 -0.92 20.65
C LEU A 113 -0.23 -0.46 21.55
N ILE A 114 0.07 0.84 21.62
CA ILE A 114 1.14 1.36 22.48
C ILE A 114 0.82 1.09 23.96
N HIS A 115 -0.44 1.27 24.36
CA HIS A 115 -0.86 0.96 25.73
C HIS A 115 -0.70 -0.53 26.05
N LYS A 116 -1.06 -1.42 25.12
CA LYS A 116 -1.01 -2.87 25.33
C LYS A 116 0.42 -3.44 25.29
N VAL A 117 1.24 -2.99 24.34
CA VAL A 117 2.56 -3.57 24.05
C VAL A 117 3.68 -2.87 24.81
N LYS A 118 3.49 -1.61 25.22
CA LYS A 118 4.52 -0.80 25.92
C LYS A 118 5.88 -0.85 25.19
N PRO A 119 5.93 -0.48 23.89
CA PRO A 119 7.09 -0.74 23.05
C PRO A 119 8.33 0.07 23.47
N GLU A 120 9.50 -0.55 23.45
CA GLU A 120 10.79 0.14 23.51
C GLU A 120 11.17 0.77 22.17
N ILE A 121 10.75 0.13 21.07
CA ILE A 121 11.03 0.57 19.69
C ILE A 121 9.75 0.53 18.86
N ILE A 122 9.51 1.59 18.09
CA ILE A 122 8.50 1.64 17.03
C ILE A 122 9.21 1.93 15.72
N VAL A 123 8.92 1.15 14.68
CA VAL A 123 9.40 1.39 13.32
C VAL A 123 8.21 1.77 12.45
N GLU A 124 8.23 2.95 11.86
CA GLU A 124 7.24 3.43 10.90
C GLU A 124 7.85 3.42 9.50
N VAL A 125 7.27 2.64 8.59
CA VAL A 125 7.69 2.56 7.19
C VAL A 125 6.68 3.33 6.34
N GLY A 126 7.11 4.44 5.76
CA GLY A 126 6.22 5.41 5.12
C GLY A 126 5.71 6.46 6.12
N THR A 127 6.58 7.37 6.52
CA THR A 127 6.34 8.44 7.50
C THR A 127 5.67 9.68 6.89
N PHE A 128 5.88 9.93 5.59
CA PHE A 128 5.40 11.13 4.90
C PHE A 128 5.81 12.42 5.62
N LEU A 129 4.85 13.17 6.19
CA LEU A 129 5.06 14.40 6.94
C LEU A 129 5.20 14.18 8.46
N GLY A 130 5.15 12.93 8.93
CA GLY A 130 5.47 12.54 10.31
C GLY A 130 4.38 12.77 11.35
N ALA A 131 3.13 13.01 10.95
CA ALA A 131 2.04 13.26 11.90
C ALA A 131 1.74 12.08 12.82
N SER A 132 1.76 10.84 12.31
CA SER A 132 1.53 9.63 13.10
C SER A 132 2.71 9.38 14.06
N ALA A 133 3.95 9.53 13.60
CA ALA A 133 5.13 9.44 14.45
C ALA A 133 5.07 10.43 15.64
N LEU A 134 4.69 11.69 15.39
CA LEU A 134 4.53 12.68 16.46
C LEU A 134 3.38 12.34 17.42
N HIS A 135 2.28 11.79 16.91
CA HIS A 135 1.18 11.31 17.75
C HIS A 135 1.63 10.15 18.64
N MET A 136 2.35 9.15 18.09
CA MET A 136 2.91 8.03 18.84
C MET A 136 3.97 8.48 19.87
N ALA A 137 4.79 9.49 19.54
CA ALA A 137 5.74 10.09 20.48
C ALA A 137 5.03 10.74 21.68
N LYS A 138 3.93 11.47 21.43
CA LYS A 138 3.12 12.06 22.51
C LYS A 138 2.44 10.98 23.36
N LEU A 139 1.96 9.90 22.74
CA LEU A 139 1.36 8.77 23.44
C LEU A 139 2.35 8.07 24.39
N THR A 140 3.52 7.72 23.86
CA THR A 140 4.60 7.06 24.62
C THR A 140 5.11 7.95 25.75
N GLN A 141 5.28 9.26 25.51
CA GLN A 141 5.61 10.24 26.54
C GLN A 141 4.56 10.30 27.66
N ARG A 142 3.26 10.39 27.32
CA ARG A 142 2.17 10.42 28.31
C ARG A 142 2.14 9.16 29.17
N LEU A 143 2.54 8.02 28.62
CA LEU A 143 2.58 6.73 29.31
C LEU A 143 3.89 6.49 30.07
N GLY A 144 4.82 7.45 30.08
CA GLY A 144 6.11 7.32 30.76
C GLY A 144 7.06 6.30 30.11
N LEU A 145 6.87 5.98 28.83
CA LEU A 145 7.69 5.00 28.12
C LEU A 145 8.96 5.63 27.56
N LYS A 146 10.08 4.92 27.67
CA LYS A 146 11.33 5.26 26.98
C LYS A 146 11.36 4.63 25.59
N THR A 147 10.44 5.05 24.74
CA THR A 147 10.29 4.50 23.38
C THR A 147 11.14 5.29 22.38
N GLN A 148 11.90 4.59 21.53
CA GLN A 148 12.53 5.12 20.34
C GLN A 148 11.63 4.89 19.11
N ILE A 149 11.39 5.94 18.31
CA ILE A 149 10.63 5.83 17.05
C ILE A 149 11.59 6.03 15.88
N TYR A 150 11.59 5.09 14.94
CA TYR A 150 12.37 5.15 13.70
C TYR A 150 11.42 5.36 12.52
N CYS A 151 11.56 6.53 11.88
CA CYS A 151 10.82 6.91 10.70
C CYS A 151 11.63 6.55 9.45
N ILE A 152 11.20 5.53 8.71
CA ILE A 152 11.86 5.04 7.50
C ILE A 152 11.02 5.47 6.30
N ASP A 153 11.53 6.45 5.58
CA ASP A 153 10.90 6.99 4.39
C ASP A 153 11.97 7.45 3.39
N ASP A 154 11.65 7.44 2.11
CA ASP A 154 12.52 7.99 1.09
C ASP A 154 12.33 9.51 0.92
N PHE A 155 11.27 10.06 1.54
CA PHE A 155 10.82 11.45 1.53
C PHE A 155 10.62 12.06 0.13
N ARG A 156 10.57 11.22 -0.91
CA ARG A 156 10.33 11.60 -2.31
C ARG A 156 8.90 11.28 -2.74
N GLY A 157 8.18 10.47 -1.95
CA GLY A 157 6.84 9.99 -2.26
C GLY A 157 6.87 8.72 -3.11
N TRP A 158 5.71 8.29 -3.60
CA TRP A 158 5.61 7.04 -4.36
C TRP A 158 6.40 7.10 -5.68
N ALA A 159 7.42 6.26 -5.81
CA ALA A 159 8.15 6.09 -7.06
C ALA A 159 7.20 5.69 -8.21
N GLY A 160 7.29 6.41 -9.34
CA GLY A 160 6.39 6.21 -10.48
C GLY A 160 5.10 7.02 -10.42
N PHE A 161 4.74 7.62 -9.27
CA PHE A 161 3.57 8.51 -9.19
C PHE A 161 3.70 9.68 -10.17
N ARG A 162 4.85 10.36 -10.21
CA ARG A 162 5.03 11.48 -11.16
C ARG A 162 4.95 11.04 -12.62
N GLU A 163 5.39 9.82 -12.95
CA GLU A 163 5.36 9.30 -14.32
C GLU A 163 3.94 8.95 -14.77
N GLN A 164 3.12 8.39 -13.89
CA GLN A 164 1.74 7.99 -14.18
C GLN A 164 0.79 9.19 -14.41
N PHE A 165 1.13 10.36 -13.88
CA PHE A 165 0.27 11.55 -13.92
C PHE A 165 0.88 12.69 -14.76
N LYS A 166 1.87 12.42 -15.61
CA LYS A 166 2.51 13.44 -16.47
C LYS A 166 1.58 14.05 -17.54
N ASN A 167 0.51 13.34 -17.90
CA ASN A 167 -0.35 13.66 -19.05
C ASN A 167 -1.83 13.83 -18.67
N ILE A 168 -2.11 14.09 -17.40
CA ILE A 168 -3.46 14.45 -16.91
C ILE A 168 -3.44 15.93 -16.56
#